data_AF-A0A5Q0BGT4-F1
#
_entry.id   AF-A0A5Q0BGT4-F1
#
_cell.length_a   1.000
_cell.length_b   1.000
_cell.length_c   1.000
_cell.angle_alpha   90.00
_cell.angle_beta   90.00
_cell.angle_gamma   90.00
#
_symmetry.space_group_name_H-M   'P 1'
#
loop_
_entity.id
_entity.type
_entity.pdbx_description
1 polymer ?
#
loop_
_entity_poly.entity_id
_entity_poly.type
_entity_poly.pdbx_seq_one_letter_code
_entity_poly.pdbx_strand_id
1 'polypeptide(L)' 'MAKINIDGKEYEFDDLSNEQKGQILSLQFVETELQRLEAQIAVFKTAQMAYINELKSLLPTTAN' A
#
# COMPACT_ATOMS: atom_id res chain seq x y z
N MET A 1 4.86 -25.44 12.07
CA MET A 1 5.43 -24.28 12.78
C MET A 1 5.52 -23.14 11.78
N ALA A 2 4.48 -22.30 11.74
CA ALA A 2 4.50 -21.11 10.88
C ALA A 2 5.30 -20.04 11.62
N LYS A 3 6.42 -19.60 11.05
CA LYS A 3 7.21 -18.50 11.62
C LYS A 3 6.68 -17.18 11.12
N ILE A 4 6.42 -16.24 12.02
CA ILE A 4 6.02 -14.88 11.69
C ILE A 4 7.15 -13.94 12.08
N ASN A 5 7.58 -13.11 11.14
CA ASN A 5 8.55 -12.06 11.43
C ASN A 5 7.80 -10.77 11.77
N ILE A 6 7.99 -10.26 12.98
CA ILE A 6 7.44 -8.97 13.42
C ILE A 6 8.61 -8.10 13.86
N ASP A 7 8.80 -6.97 13.19
CA ASP A 7 9.87 -5.99 13.49
C ASP A 7 11.29 -6.61 13.50
N GLY A 8 11.55 -7.54 12.58
CA GLY A 8 12.84 -8.22 12.46
C GLY A 8 13.04 -9.39 13.42
N LYS A 9 12.08 -9.69 14.30
CA LYS A 9 12.12 -10.84 15.20
C LYS A 9 11.23 -11.96 14.67
N GLU A 10 11.80 -13.15 14.55
CA GLU A 10 11.03 -14.37 14.25
C GLU A 10 10.32 -14.86 15.51
N TYR A 11 9.02 -15.05 15.40
CA TYR A 11 8.17 -15.69 16.40
C TYR A 11 7.58 -16.96 15.81
N GLU A 12 7.60 -18.05 16.58
CA GLU A 12 6.85 -19.24 16.24
C GLU A 12 5.37 -18.97 16.49
N PHE A 13 4.54 -19.03 15.44
CA PHE A 13 3.10 -18.75 15.56
C PHE A 13 2.44 -19.67 16.58
N ASP A 14 2.90 -20.91 16.70
CA ASP A 14 2.34 -21.90 17.61
C ASP A 14 2.59 -21.53 19.08
N ASP A 15 3.65 -20.77 19.38
CA ASP A 15 4.01 -20.29 20.72
C ASP A 15 3.27 -19.00 21.13
N LEU A 16 2.53 -18.38 20.21
CA LEU A 16 1.78 -17.16 20.47
C LEU A 16 0.44 -17.46 21.15
N SER A 17 0.05 -16.58 22.07
CA SER A 17 -1.27 -16.61 22.70
C SER A 17 -2.38 -16.35 21.67
N ASN A 18 -3.61 -16.78 21.96
CA ASN A 18 -4.75 -16.53 21.09
C ASN A 18 -4.99 -15.02 20.84
N GLU A 19 -4.72 -14.18 21.83
CA GLU A 19 -4.81 -12.72 21.72
C GLU A 19 -3.76 -12.15 20.76
N GLN A 20 -2.52 -12.62 20.86
CA GLN A 20 -1.43 -12.22 19.95
C GLN A 20 -1.72 -12.62 18.51
N LYS A 21 -2.21 -13.85 18.29
CA LYS A 21 -2.66 -14.33 16.97
C LYS A 21 -3.77 -13.44 16.40
N GLY A 22 -4.74 -13.04 17.23
CA GLY A 22 -5.82 -12.14 16.84
C GLY A 22 -5.32 -10.77 16.37
N GLN A 23 -4.34 -10.20 17.08
CA GLN A 23 -3.73 -8.94 16.65
C GLN A 23 -2.94 -9.07 15.34
N ILE A 24 -2.18 -10.14 15.16
CA ILE A 24 -1.44 -10.39 13.90
C ILE A 24 -2.39 -10.49 12.71
N LEU A 25 -3.49 -11.23 12.86
CA LEU A 25 -4.51 -11.33 11.81
C LEU A 25 -5.14 -9.97 11.49
N SER A 26 -5.37 -9.15 12.51
CA SER A 26 -5.89 -7.79 12.35
C SER A 26 -4.89 -6.88 11.63
N LEU A 27 -3.59 -6.99 11.96
CA LEU A 27 -2.52 -6.28 11.28
C LEU A 27 -2.40 -6.69 9.80
N GLN A 28 -2.36 -7.99 9.51
CA GLN A 28 -2.32 -8.50 8.13
C GLN A 28 -3.52 -8.01 7.31
N PHE A 29 -4.70 -7.94 7.92
CA PHE A 29 -5.88 -7.38 7.27
C PHE A 29 -5.68 -5.89 6.92
N VAL A 30 -5.23 -5.08 7.88
CA VAL A 30 -4.95 -3.65 7.66
C VAL A 30 -3.87 -3.45 6.60
N GLU A 31 -2.80 -4.23 6.62
CA GLU A 31 -1.72 -4.17 5.62
C GLU A 31 -2.23 -4.50 4.21
N THR A 32 -3.07 -5.51 4.07
CA THR A 32 -3.69 -5.89 2.80
C THR A 32 -4.57 -4.76 2.26
N GLU A 33 -5.37 -4.14 3.12
CA GLU A 33 -6.21 -2.99 2.75
C GLU A 33 -5.37 -1.77 2.37
N LEU A 34 -4.27 -1.52 3.08
CA LEU A 34 -3.35 -0.44 2.75
C LEU A 34 -2.71 -0.65 1.38
N GLN A 35 -2.22 -1.86 1.08
CA GLN A 35 -1.67 -2.20 -0.24
C GLN A 35 -2.71 -2.01 -1.35
N ARG A 36 -3.97 -2.37 -1.10
CA ARG A 36 -5.06 -2.15 -2.05
C ARG A 36 -5.28 -0.67 -2.32
N LEU A 37 -5.25 0.18 -1.30
CA LEU A 37 -5.37 1.63 -1.45
C LEU A 37 -4.17 2.23 -2.20
N GLU A 38 -2.96 1.78 -1.91
CA GLU A 38 -1.75 2.20 -2.64
C GLU A 38 -1.83 1.87 -4.12
N ALA A 39 -2.34 0.69 -4.47
CA ALA A 39 -2.58 0.31 -5.87
C ALA A 39 -3.59 1.25 -6.55
N GLN A 40 -4.69 1.60 -5.88
CA GLN A 40 -5.65 2.57 -6.40
C GLN A 40 -5.01 3.96 -6.58
N ILE A 41 -4.23 4.41 -5.60
CA ILE A 41 -3.50 5.68 -5.69
C ILE A 41 -2.56 5.68 -6.91
N ALA A 42 -1.86 4.59 -7.19
CA ALA A 42 -0.99 4.47 -8.36
C ALA A 42 -1.76 4.62 -9.69
N VAL A 43 -2.95 4.02 -9.78
CA VAL A 43 -3.86 4.18 -10.94
C VAL A 43 -4.26 5.65 -11.10
N PHE A 44 -4.73 6.30 -10.03
CA PHE A 44 -5.14 7.70 -10.09
C PHE A 44 -3.98 8.65 -10.41
N LYS A 45 -2.77 8.40 -9.90
CA LYS A 45 -1.57 9.15 -10.25
C LYS A 45 -1.25 9.03 -11.75
N THR A 46 -1.40 7.84 -12.32
CA THR A 46 -1.20 7.63 -13.77
C THR A 46 -2.20 8.46 -14.58
N ALA A 47 -3.48 8.43 -14.21
CA ALA A 47 -4.50 9.24 -14.87
C ALA A 47 -4.24 10.75 -14.70
N GLN A 48 -3.87 11.20 -13.50
CA GLN A 48 -3.49 12.59 -13.25
C GLN A 48 -2.34 13.04 -14.16
N MET A 49 -1.29 12.21 -14.30
CA MET A 49 -0.17 12.52 -15.18
C MET A 49 -0.59 12.59 -16.66
N ALA A 50 -1.49 11.70 -17.10
CA ALA A 50 -2.05 11.76 -18.45
C ALA A 50 -2.77 13.09 -18.70
N TYR A 51 -3.65 13.51 -17.78
CA TYR A 51 -4.36 14.79 -17.89
C TYR A 51 -3.42 16.00 -17.85
N ILE A 52 -2.38 15.97 -17.02
CA ILE A 52 -1.37 17.05 -16.99
C ILE A 52 -0.63 17.13 -18.32
N ASN A 53 -0.26 15.99 -18.91
CA ASN A 53 0.46 15.95 -20.18
C ASN A 53 -0.42 16.45 -21.34
N GLU A 54 -1.69 16.03 -21.37
CA GLU A 54 -2.67 16.53 -22.33
C GLU A 54 -2.87 18.04 -22.19
N LEU A 55 -3.08 18.52 -20.96
CA LEU A 55 -3.21 19.95 -20.68
C LEU A 55 -2.00 20.73 -21.16
N LYS A 56 -0.77 20.25 -20.92
CA LYS A 56 0.46 20.88 -21.44
C LYS A 56 0.48 20.99 -22.96
N SER A 57 -0.11 20.03 -23.68
CA SER A 57 -0.20 20.10 -25.15
C SER A 57 -1.25 21.10 -25.65
N LEU A 58 -2.29 21.33 -24.85
CA LEU A 58 -3.38 22.26 -25.16
C LEU A 58 -3.06 23.70 -24.75
N LEU A 59 -2.18 23.89 -23.76
CA LEU A 59 -1.75 25.21 -23.33
C LEU A 59 -0.87 25.84 -24.43
N PRO A 60 -1.15 27.09 -24.83
CA PRO A 60 -0.32 27.78 -25.82
C PRO A 60 1.11 27.90 -25.27
N THR A 61 2.10 27.56 -26.11
CA THR A 61 3.52 27.79 -25.84
C THR A 61 3.82 29.29 -25.96
N THR A 62 3.16 30.12 -25.16
CA THR A 62 3.49 31.54 -25.02
C THR A 62 4.20 31.73 -23.70
N ALA A 63 5.44 31.26 -23.65
CA ALA A 63 6.48 31.95 -22.90
C ALA A 63 7.07 33.00 -23.85
N ASN A 64 6.45 34.20 -23.84
CA ASN A 64 7.10 35.45 -24.24
C ASN A 64 7.52 36.17 -22.96
#